data_AF-A0A949G075-F1
#
_entry.id   AF-A0A949G075-F1
#
_cell.length_a   1.000
_cell.length_b   1.000
_cell.length_c   1.000
_cell.angle_alpha   90.00
_cell.angle_beta   90.00
_cell.angle_gamma   90.00
#
_symmetry.space_group_name_H-M   'P 1'
#
loop_
_entity.id
_entity.type
_entity.pdbx_description
1 polymer ?
#
loop_
_entity_poly.entity_id
_entity_poly.type
_entity_poly.pdbx_seq_one_letter_code
_entity_poly.pdbx_strand_id
1 'polypeptide(L)'
;MASMNRSDPIILGHLLAEHRELFMRMQAVRTVLADLQPPTAQRFADLRAGLDELREHLRAHFEQEEQGGFMEESIARMPRLAPAVSAVMRQHPTLLAELDALIERLSGGDISGEAWARAGRDFEHFSATMTAHERSENAVVQEGYNEDLGLLD
;
A
#
# COMPACT_ATOMS: atom_id res chain seq x y z
N MET A 1 -6.25 -38.32 -12.76
CA MET A 1 -6.44 -37.17 -11.86
C MET A 1 -5.19 -36.31 -12.01
N ALA A 2 -5.28 -35.25 -12.81
CA ALA A 2 -4.14 -34.38 -13.09
C ALA A 2 -3.89 -33.46 -11.89
N SER A 3 -2.64 -33.38 -11.46
CA SER A 3 -2.15 -32.52 -10.39
C SER A 3 -2.37 -31.05 -10.75
N MET A 4 -3.44 -30.43 -10.23
CA MET A 4 -3.68 -28.98 -10.28
C MET A 4 -3.03 -28.31 -9.06
N ASN A 5 -1.76 -28.60 -8.78
CA ASN A 5 -1.11 -28.12 -7.56
C ASN A 5 0.26 -27.49 -7.84
N ARG A 6 0.25 -26.48 -8.71
CA ARG A 6 1.20 -25.38 -8.64
C ARG A 6 0.39 -24.09 -8.75
N SER A 7 0.39 -23.32 -7.68
CA SER A 7 0.24 -21.86 -7.75
C SER A 7 0.98 -21.35 -8.97
N ASP A 8 0.35 -20.51 -9.78
CA ASP A 8 1.03 -19.93 -10.93
C ASP A 8 2.15 -19.03 -10.37
N PRO A 9 3.44 -19.44 -10.42
CA PRO A 9 4.51 -18.75 -9.70
C PRO A 9 4.70 -17.32 -10.24
N ILE A 10 4.15 -17.04 -11.41
CA ILE A 10 4.14 -15.73 -12.05
C ILE A 10 3.21 -14.77 -11.30
N ILE A 11 2.01 -15.20 -10.89
CA ILE A 11 1.03 -14.34 -10.22
C ILE A 11 1.56 -13.90 -8.86
N LEU A 12 2.06 -14.86 -8.07
CA LEU A 12 2.59 -14.54 -6.75
C LEU A 12 3.91 -13.76 -6.82
N GLY A 13 4.77 -14.09 -7.79
CA GLY A 13 5.99 -13.35 -8.04
C GLY A 13 5.72 -11.88 -8.41
N HIS A 14 4.64 -11.62 -9.17
CA HIS A 14 4.21 -10.26 -9.49
C HIS A 14 3.73 -9.52 -8.24
N LEU A 15 2.90 -10.15 -7.42
CA LEU A 15 2.41 -9.56 -6.18
C LEU A 15 3.55 -9.12 -5.24
N LEU A 16 4.51 -10.02 -5.00
CA LEU A 16 5.66 -9.72 -4.15
C LEU A 16 6.55 -8.60 -4.72
N ALA A 17 6.57 -8.45 -6.05
CA ALA A 17 7.29 -7.35 -6.69
C ALA A 17 6.58 -6.01 -6.48
N GLU A 18 5.24 -5.97 -6.62
CA GLU A 18 4.43 -4.78 -6.36
C GLU A 18 4.55 -4.34 -4.90
N HIS A 19 4.42 -5.25 -3.92
CA HIS A 19 4.59 -4.92 -2.50
C HIS A 19 6.00 -4.38 -2.19
N ARG A 20 7.03 -4.92 -2.84
CA ARG A 20 8.39 -4.39 -2.68
C ARG A 20 8.52 -2.98 -3.22
N GLU A 21 7.92 -2.70 -4.38
CA GLU A 21 7.90 -1.37 -4.98
C GLU A 21 7.16 -0.37 -4.08
N LEU A 22 5.99 -0.77 -3.55
CA LEU A 22 5.23 0.02 -2.59
C LEU A 22 6.05 0.34 -1.34
N PHE A 23 6.69 -0.67 -0.74
CA PHE A 23 7.57 -0.49 0.42
C PHE A 23 8.70 0.51 0.14
N MET A 24 9.36 0.41 -1.02
CA MET A 24 10.43 1.34 -1.41
C MET A 24 9.92 2.78 -1.51
N ARG A 25 8.74 3.00 -2.11
CA ARG A 25 8.10 4.32 -2.23
C ARG A 25 7.74 4.91 -0.87
N MET A 26 7.13 4.10 0.00
CA MET A 26 6.82 4.51 1.37
C MET A 26 8.08 4.89 2.16
N GLN A 27 9.14 4.10 2.02
CA GLN A 27 10.41 4.38 2.68
C GLN A 27 11.09 5.64 2.15
N ALA A 28 10.96 5.96 0.85
CA ALA A 28 11.46 7.20 0.30
C ALA A 28 10.78 8.42 0.94
N VAL A 29 9.44 8.42 1.02
CA VAL A 29 8.66 9.48 1.68
C VAL A 29 9.01 9.60 3.17
N ARG A 30 9.11 8.47 3.88
CA ARG A 30 9.53 8.44 5.29
C ARG A 30 10.91 9.07 5.49
N THR A 31 11.86 8.76 4.61
CA THR A 31 13.22 9.29 4.68
C THR A 31 13.24 10.81 4.54
N VAL A 32 12.44 11.35 3.61
CA VAL A 32 12.30 12.81 3.45
C VAL A 32 11.79 13.44 4.75
N LEU A 33 10.71 12.89 5.32
CA LEU A 33 10.05 13.41 6.52
C LEU A 33 10.89 13.30 7.80
N ALA A 34 11.74 12.27 7.90
CA ALA A 34 12.60 12.01 9.06
C ALA A 34 13.83 12.94 9.15
N ASP A 35 14.18 13.65 8.08
CA ASP A 35 15.33 14.55 8.07
C ASP A 35 15.07 15.79 8.96
N LEU A 36 15.93 15.94 9.96
CA LEU A 36 15.90 16.95 11.02
C LEU A 36 16.30 18.37 10.56
N GLN A 37 16.75 18.53 9.31
CA GLN A 37 16.99 19.87 8.78
C GLN A 37 15.69 20.69 8.73
N PRO A 38 15.76 22.03 8.84
CA PRO A 38 14.59 22.87 8.60
C PRO A 38 13.97 22.59 7.23
N PRO A 39 12.63 22.54 7.12
CA PRO A 39 12.01 22.33 5.83
C PRO A 39 12.20 23.54 4.94
N THR A 40 12.39 23.29 3.64
CA THR A 40 12.51 24.32 2.62
C THR A 40 11.34 24.17 1.63
N ALA A 41 11.06 25.22 0.86
CA ALA A 41 10.05 25.14 -0.19
C ALA A 41 10.31 23.99 -1.18
N GLN A 42 11.59 23.73 -1.49
CA GLN A 42 11.98 22.60 -2.34
C GLN A 42 11.64 21.27 -1.68
N ARG A 43 11.95 21.08 -0.39
CA ARG A 43 11.63 19.83 0.33
C ARG A 43 10.12 19.57 0.43
N PHE A 44 9.31 20.61 0.56
CA PHE A 44 7.85 20.50 0.49
C PHE A 44 7.39 20.08 -0.91
N ALA A 45 7.98 20.63 -1.97
CA ALA A 45 7.69 20.24 -3.34
C ALA A 45 8.08 18.77 -3.61
N ASP A 46 9.26 18.35 -3.14
CA ASP A 46 9.75 16.98 -3.29
C ASP A 46 8.87 15.98 -2.52
N LEU A 47 8.49 16.32 -1.27
CA LEU A 47 7.56 15.51 -0.47
C LEU A 47 6.22 15.35 -1.19
N ARG A 48 5.66 16.44 -1.71
CA ARG A 48 4.40 16.42 -2.45
C ARG A 48 4.51 15.53 -3.69
N ALA A 49 5.56 15.69 -4.48
CA ALA A 49 5.77 14.87 -5.67
C ALA A 49 5.86 13.38 -5.31
N GLY A 50 6.59 13.03 -4.25
CA GLY A 50 6.68 11.65 -3.78
C GLY A 50 5.34 11.08 -3.30
N LEU A 51 4.49 11.90 -2.67
CA LEU A 51 3.14 11.50 -2.26
C LEU A 51 2.20 11.34 -3.46
N ASP A 52 2.26 12.24 -4.45
CA ASP A 52 1.49 12.13 -5.71
C ASP A 52 1.87 10.85 -6.46
N GLU A 53 3.15 10.51 -6.54
CA GLU A 53 3.64 9.26 -7.15
C GLU A 53 3.18 8.01 -6.38
N LEU A 54 3.23 8.04 -5.05
CA LEU A 54 2.72 6.95 -4.21
C LEU A 54 1.22 6.77 -4.40
N ARG A 55 0.46 7.86 -4.50
CA ARG A 55 -0.99 7.86 -4.70
C ARG A 55 -1.38 7.23 -6.03
N GLU A 56 -0.70 7.61 -7.12
CA GLU A 56 -0.96 7.00 -8.43
C GLU A 56 -0.57 5.52 -8.48
N HIS A 57 0.53 5.14 -7.83
CA HIS A 57 0.94 3.75 -7.74
C HIS A 57 -0.10 2.92 -6.97
N LEU A 58 -0.56 3.38 -5.80
CA LEU A 58 -1.59 2.70 -5.02
C LEU A 58 -2.92 2.61 -5.76
N ARG A 59 -3.34 3.68 -6.44
CA ARG A 59 -4.56 3.65 -7.26
C ARG A 59 -4.47 2.56 -8.32
N ALA A 60 -3.36 2.50 -9.06
CA ALA A 60 -3.17 1.49 -10.09
C ALA A 60 -3.13 0.07 -9.52
N HIS A 61 -2.45 -0.12 -8.39
CA HIS A 61 -2.36 -1.39 -7.67
C HIS A 61 -3.75 -1.88 -7.21
N PHE A 62 -4.53 -1.04 -6.54
CA PHE A 62 -5.90 -1.38 -6.12
C PHE A 62 -6.83 -1.64 -7.30
N GLU A 63 -6.72 -0.86 -8.39
CA GLU A 63 -7.49 -1.12 -9.62
C GLU A 63 -7.18 -2.49 -10.22
N GLN A 64 -5.93 -2.95 -10.13
CA GLN A 64 -5.54 -4.29 -10.61
C GLN A 64 -6.14 -5.39 -9.74
N GLU A 65 -6.09 -5.27 -8.41
CA GLU A 65 -6.67 -6.23 -7.49
C GLU A 65 -8.19 -6.36 -7.64
N GLU A 66 -8.86 -5.23 -7.82
CA GLU A 66 -10.32 -5.15 -7.98
C GLU A 66 -10.79 -5.73 -9.31
N GLN A 67 -9.95 -5.72 -10.34
CA GLN A 67 -10.22 -6.33 -11.65
C GLN A 67 -10.07 -7.86 -11.64
N GLY A 68 -9.64 -8.44 -10.51
CA GLY A 68 -9.42 -9.87 -10.34
C GLY A 68 -7.94 -10.23 -10.23
N GLY A 69 -7.61 -11.50 -10.41
CA GLY A 69 -6.24 -12.00 -10.25
C GLY A 69 -6.10 -12.82 -8.97
N PHE A 70 -5.11 -12.51 -8.13
CA PHE A 70 -4.76 -13.36 -6.99
C PHE A 70 -5.85 -13.45 -5.92
N MET A 71 -6.61 -12.37 -5.71
CA MET A 71 -7.75 -12.36 -4.78
C MET A 71 -8.91 -13.23 -5.27
N GLU A 72 -9.23 -13.14 -6.57
CA GLU A 72 -10.26 -13.96 -7.20
C GLU A 72 -9.84 -15.44 -7.22
N GLU A 73 -8.59 -15.73 -7.56
CA GLU A 73 -8.01 -17.08 -7.53
C GLU A 73 -8.03 -17.66 -6.09
N SER A 74 -7.76 -16.84 -5.07
CA SER A 74 -7.88 -17.26 -3.65
C SER A 74 -9.31 -17.68 -3.30
N ILE A 75 -10.33 -16.94 -3.77
CA ILE A 75 -11.75 -17.32 -3.60
C ILE A 75 -12.08 -18.59 -4.39
N ALA A 76 -11.61 -18.71 -5.64
CA ALA A 76 -11.88 -19.86 -6.50
C ALA A 76 -11.34 -21.15 -5.87
N ARG A 77 -10.17 -21.08 -5.22
CA ARG A 77 -9.56 -22.19 -4.47
C ARG A 77 -10.28 -22.44 -3.14
N MET A 78 -10.61 -21.37 -2.41
CA MET A 78 -11.17 -21.43 -1.07
C MET A 78 -12.36 -20.46 -0.92
N PRO A 79 -13.59 -20.86 -1.32
CA PRO A 79 -14.75 -19.96 -1.35
C PRO A 79 -15.09 -19.28 -0.02
N ARG A 80 -14.69 -19.88 1.10
CA ARG A 80 -14.86 -19.29 2.44
C ARG A 80 -14.07 -18.00 2.67
N LEU A 81 -13.10 -17.68 1.81
CA LEU A 81 -12.30 -16.44 1.88
C LEU A 81 -13.03 -15.21 1.32
N ALA A 82 -14.16 -15.38 0.63
CA ALA A 82 -14.88 -14.27 0.01
C ALA A 82 -15.21 -13.10 0.98
N PRO A 83 -15.63 -13.32 2.24
CA PRO A 83 -15.84 -12.22 3.18
C PRO A 83 -14.56 -11.47 3.54
N ALA A 84 -13.42 -12.18 3.63
CA ALA A 84 -12.13 -11.59 3.96
C ALA A 84 -11.60 -10.74 2.79
N VAL A 85 -11.63 -11.27 1.56
CA VAL A 85 -11.31 -10.50 0.34
C VAL A 85 -12.16 -9.24 0.25
N SER A 86 -13.48 -9.36 0.44
CA SER A 86 -14.37 -8.21 0.42
C SER A 86 -14.03 -7.17 1.50
N ALA A 87 -13.51 -7.60 2.65
CA ALA A 87 -13.07 -6.69 3.69
C ALA A 87 -11.78 -5.94 3.31
N VAL A 88 -10.84 -6.60 2.64
CA VAL A 88 -9.61 -5.98 2.10
C VAL A 88 -9.97 -4.92 1.06
N MET A 89 -10.77 -5.28 0.04
CA MET A 89 -11.17 -4.34 -1.03
C MET A 89 -11.87 -3.08 -0.50
N ARG A 90 -12.66 -3.20 0.58
CA ARG A 90 -13.34 -2.04 1.19
C ARG A 90 -12.39 -1.05 1.87
N GLN A 91 -11.12 -1.41 2.08
CA GLN A 91 -10.12 -0.52 2.67
C GLN A 91 -9.54 0.45 1.63
N HIS A 92 -9.51 0.09 0.34
CA HIS A 92 -8.83 0.87 -0.71
C HIS A 92 -9.30 2.32 -0.80
N PRO A 93 -10.63 2.63 -0.82
CA PRO A 93 -11.08 4.01 -0.92
C PRO A 93 -10.68 4.85 0.29
N THR A 94 -10.57 4.21 1.46
CA THR A 94 -10.16 4.90 2.70
C THR A 94 -8.67 5.21 2.67
N LEU A 95 -7.83 4.26 2.25
CA LEU A 95 -6.38 4.47 2.10
C LEU A 95 -6.06 5.58 1.10
N LEU A 96 -6.73 5.59 -0.06
CA LEU A 96 -6.57 6.67 -1.04
C LEU A 96 -7.03 8.03 -0.48
N ALA A 97 -8.16 8.06 0.25
CA ALA A 97 -8.65 9.30 0.85
C ALA A 97 -7.72 9.85 1.95
N GLU A 98 -7.08 8.98 2.75
CA GLU A 98 -6.08 9.39 3.74
C GLU A 98 -4.88 10.09 3.07
N LEU A 99 -4.41 9.52 1.95
CA LEU A 99 -3.29 10.06 1.18
C LEU A 99 -3.66 11.34 0.44
N ASP A 100 -4.83 11.40 -0.20
CA ASP A 100 -5.36 12.60 -0.86
C ASP A 100 -5.47 13.76 0.14
N ALA A 101 -5.96 13.49 1.36
CA ALA A 101 -6.07 14.50 2.40
C ALA A 101 -4.70 15.00 2.89
N LEU A 102 -3.67 14.15 2.92
CA LEU A 102 -2.29 14.55 3.23
C LEU A 102 -1.74 15.48 2.14
N ILE A 103 -1.93 15.12 0.86
CA ILE A 103 -1.49 15.92 -0.30
C ILE A 103 -2.18 17.30 -0.32
N GLU A 104 -3.49 17.35 -0.04
CA GLU A 104 -4.25 18.59 0.00
C GLU A 104 -3.70 19.56 1.05
N ARG A 105 -3.38 19.06 2.24
CA ARG A 105 -2.84 19.90 3.34
C ARG A 105 -1.48 20.49 2.99
N LEU A 106 -0.64 19.76 2.28
CA LEU A 106 0.65 20.25 1.78
C LEU A 106 0.50 21.31 0.68
N SER A 107 -0.66 21.35 0.00
CA SER A 107 -0.94 22.33 -1.05
C SER A 107 -1.27 23.73 -0.51
N GLY A 108 -1.50 23.88 0.79
CA GLY A 108 -1.86 25.15 1.44
C GLY A 108 -0.72 26.20 1.52
N GLY A 109 0.50 25.85 1.12
CA GLY A 109 1.65 26.77 1.08
C GLY A 109 2.26 27.10 2.45
N ASP A 110 1.77 26.48 3.53
CA ASP A 110 2.40 26.57 4.85
C ASP A 110 3.66 25.70 4.89
N ILE A 111 4.82 26.36 4.85
CA ILE A 111 6.13 25.73 4.91
C ILE A 111 6.75 25.74 6.32
N SER A 112 5.94 25.94 7.35
CA SER A 112 6.41 25.96 8.73
C SER A 112 6.93 24.58 9.19
N GLY A 113 7.77 24.59 10.23
CA GLY A 113 8.19 23.36 10.89
C GLY A 113 7.04 22.59 11.53
N GLU A 114 5.96 23.28 11.92
CA GLU A 114 4.74 22.65 12.45
C GLU A 114 3.99 21.88 11.35
N ALA A 115 3.81 22.48 10.17
CA ALA A 115 3.24 21.81 9.02
C ALA A 115 4.05 20.58 8.61
N TRP A 116 5.38 20.68 8.61
CA TRP A 116 6.28 19.56 8.34
C TRP A 116 6.13 18.42 9.37
N ALA A 117 6.16 18.74 10.66
CA ALA A 117 6.01 17.76 11.73
C ALA A 117 4.62 17.10 11.70
N ARG A 118 3.59 17.85 11.31
CA ARG A 118 2.23 17.34 11.12
C ARG A 118 2.17 16.38 9.94
N ALA A 119 2.77 16.72 8.80
CA ALA A 119 2.86 15.83 7.64
C ALA A 119 3.58 14.51 8.00
N GLY A 120 4.65 14.58 8.81
CA GLY A 120 5.33 13.40 9.35
C GLY A 120 4.41 12.47 10.13
N ARG A 121 3.63 13.01 11.07
CA ARG A 121 2.68 12.22 11.88
C ARG A 121 1.56 11.62 11.05
N ASP A 122 0.99 12.42 10.14
CA ASP A 122 -0.07 11.97 9.24
C ASP A 122 0.43 10.83 8.34
N PHE A 123 1.66 10.94 7.83
CA PHE A 123 2.26 9.91 6.98
C PHE A 123 2.59 8.62 7.75
N GLU A 124 3.06 8.71 9.00
CA GLU A 124 3.25 7.51 9.82
C GLU A 124 1.94 6.82 10.17
N HIS A 125 0.87 7.58 10.38
CA HIS A 125 -0.46 7.01 10.57
C HIS A 125 -0.92 6.26 9.32
N PHE A 126 -0.87 6.90 8.15
CA PHE A 126 -1.15 6.28 6.86
C PHE A 126 -0.30 5.02 6.65
N SER A 127 0.99 5.09 6.95
CA SER A 127 1.91 3.96 6.78
C SER A 127 1.52 2.76 7.65
N ALA A 128 1.08 3.00 8.88
CA ALA A 128 0.58 1.94 9.74
C ALA A 128 -0.73 1.31 9.20
N THR A 129 -1.64 2.13 8.67
CA THR A 129 -2.87 1.64 8.01
C THR A 129 -2.53 0.79 6.79
N MET A 130 -1.58 1.23 5.95
CA MET A 130 -1.12 0.52 4.76
C MET A 130 -0.48 -0.83 5.10
N THR A 131 0.41 -0.88 6.10
CA THR A 131 0.99 -2.16 6.55
C THR A 131 -0.07 -3.12 7.12
N ALA A 132 -1.10 -2.62 7.81
CA ALA A 132 -2.20 -3.45 8.27
C ALA A 132 -3.06 -4.00 7.12
N HIS A 133 -3.24 -3.21 6.06
CA HIS A 133 -3.87 -3.63 4.82
C HIS A 133 -3.07 -4.75 4.14
N GLU A 134 -1.77 -4.55 3.89
CA GLU A 134 -0.89 -5.56 3.28
C GLU A 134 -0.92 -6.87 4.07
N ARG A 135 -0.88 -6.81 5.41
CA ARG A 135 -0.99 -8.02 6.25
C ARG A 135 -2.32 -8.76 6.05
N SER A 136 -3.41 -8.02 5.93
CA SER A 136 -4.75 -8.60 5.72
C SER A 136 -4.85 -9.27 4.35
N GLU A 137 -4.28 -8.64 3.32
CA GLU A 137 -4.16 -9.20 1.99
C GLU A 137 -3.29 -10.47 1.98
N ASN A 138 -2.07 -10.38 2.52
CA ASN A 138 -1.14 -11.50 2.52
C ASN A 138 -1.74 -12.72 3.24
N ALA A 139 -2.51 -12.52 4.31
CA ALA A 139 -3.21 -13.60 4.99
C ALA A 139 -4.21 -14.32 4.07
N VAL A 140 -4.97 -13.57 3.25
CA VAL A 140 -5.89 -14.14 2.27
C VAL A 140 -5.14 -14.94 1.21
N VAL A 141 -4.04 -14.41 0.68
CA VAL A 141 -3.25 -15.06 -0.37
C VAL A 141 -2.56 -16.32 0.17
N GLN A 142 -1.91 -16.23 1.34
CA GLN A 142 -1.29 -17.38 2.01
C GLN A 142 -2.30 -18.51 2.20
N GLU A 143 -3.49 -18.16 2.71
CA GLU A 143 -4.54 -19.13 2.96
C GLU A 143 -5.06 -19.73 1.65
N GLY A 144 -5.38 -18.90 0.65
CA GLY A 144 -5.91 -19.34 -0.64
C GLY A 144 -4.96 -20.23 -1.44
N TYR A 145 -3.65 -20.02 -1.31
CA TYR A 145 -2.63 -20.79 -2.03
C TYR A 145 -1.99 -21.91 -1.19
N ASN A 146 -2.31 -22.00 0.12
CA ASN A 146 -1.60 -22.84 1.09
C ASN A 146 -0.07 -22.60 1.06
N GLU A 147 0.34 -21.35 0.88
CA GLU A 147 1.74 -20.97 0.78
C GLU A 147 2.14 -20.08 1.95
N ASP A 148 3.37 -20.26 2.42
CA ASP A 148 4.02 -19.32 3.32
C ASP A 148 4.73 -18.27 2.46
N LEU A 149 4.27 -17.02 2.50
CA LEU A 149 4.88 -15.92 1.75
C LEU A 149 6.18 -15.41 2.39
N GLY A 150 6.56 -15.89 3.58
CA GLY A 150 7.79 -15.51 4.26
C GLY A 150 7.87 -14.02 4.62
N LEU A 151 6.71 -13.35 4.73
CA LEU A 151 6.61 -11.94 5.10
C LEU A 151 6.69 -11.85 6.62
N LEU A 152 7.86 -11.43 7.12
CA LEU A 152 8.14 -11.30 8.55
C LEU A 152 7.30 -10.16 9.17
N ASP A 153 6.93 -10.36 10.43
CA ASP A 153 6.25 -9.40 11.32
C ASP A 153 6.91 -8.01 11.36
#